data_AF-A0A917RQA3-F1
#
_entry.id   AF-A0A917RQA3-F1
#
_cell.length_a   1.000
_cell.length_b   1.000
_cell.length_c   1.000
_cell.angle_alpha   90.00
_cell.angle_beta   90.00
_cell.angle_gamma   90.00
#
_symmetry.space_group_name_H-M   'P 1'
#
loop_
_entity.id
_entity.type
_entity.pdbx_description
1 polymer ?
#
loop_
_entity_poly.entity_id
_entity_poly.type
_entity_poly.pdbx_seq_one_letter_code
_entity_poly.pdbx_strand_id
1 'polypeptide(L)'
;MPRELKADLNLLESASKGWLNEAAPELRKAAGAVEDLKFSAVEFGPLFVGAWNAYSQAAAFIQDRLNEGAVSAEQVGNALHATVVSFGMQEQANEQALNQVAGDMGFQI
;
A
#
# COMPACT_ATOMS: atom_id res chain seq x y z
N MET A 1 -14.11 -22.40 5.94
CA MET A 1 -13.90 -21.73 4.63
C MET A 1 -13.83 -22.72 3.46
N PRO A 2 -14.43 -22.42 2.29
CA PRO A 2 -14.03 -23.04 1.03
C PRO A 2 -12.53 -22.81 0.81
N ARG A 3 -11.80 -23.85 0.39
CA ARG A 3 -10.32 -23.84 0.28
C ARG A 3 -9.80 -22.73 -0.64
N GLU A 4 -10.59 -22.38 -1.66
CA GLU A 4 -10.30 -21.35 -2.65
C GLU A 4 -10.36 -19.95 -2.05
N LEU A 5 -11.43 -19.61 -1.31
CA LEU A 5 -11.54 -18.31 -0.63
C LEU A 5 -10.37 -18.06 0.32
N LYS A 6 -9.88 -19.10 1.01
CA LYS A 6 -8.74 -18.97 1.93
C LYS A 6 -7.44 -18.66 1.18
N ALA A 7 -7.26 -19.29 0.03
CA ALA A 7 -6.11 -19.03 -0.82
C ALA A 7 -6.14 -17.59 -1.35
N ASP A 8 -7.31 -17.12 -1.79
CA ASP A 8 -7.49 -15.76 -2.29
C ASP A 8 -7.25 -14.70 -1.21
N LEU A 9 -7.76 -14.90 0.01
CA LEU A 9 -7.52 -13.97 1.13
C LEU A 9 -6.04 -13.94 1.52
N ASN A 10 -5.34 -15.08 1.48
CA ASN A 10 -3.90 -15.11 1.73
C ASN A 10 -3.12 -14.36 0.63
N LEU A 11 -3.54 -14.47 -0.63
CA LEU A 11 -2.94 -13.70 -1.73
C LEU A 11 -3.16 -12.20 -1.55
N LEU A 12 -4.37 -11.78 -1.19
CA LEU A 12 -4.69 -10.37 -0.90
C LEU A 12 -3.87 -9.83 0.29
N GLU A 13 -3.71 -10.61 1.34
CA GLU A 13 -2.89 -10.23 2.50
C GLU A 13 -1.41 -10.13 2.14
N SER A 14 -0.92 -11.04 1.28
CA SER A 14 0.47 -10.98 0.83
C SER A 14 0.70 -9.78 -0.10
N ALA A 15 -0.26 -9.47 -0.99
CA ALA A 15 -0.21 -8.29 -1.83
C ALA A 15 -0.27 -7.00 -1.01
N SER A 16 -1.15 -6.95 0.01
CA SER A 16 -1.22 -5.85 0.98
C SER A 16 0.14 -5.55 1.60
N LYS A 17 0.82 -6.59 2.10
CA LYS A 17 2.15 -6.46 2.70
C LYS A 17 3.20 -5.98 1.70
N GLY A 18 3.16 -6.45 0.45
CA GLY A 18 4.05 -5.95 -0.60
C GLY A 18 3.88 -4.45 -0.83
N TRP A 19 2.64 -3.96 -0.85
CA TRP A 19 2.37 -2.53 -0.98
C TRP A 19 2.84 -1.71 0.24
N LEU A 20 2.55 -2.18 1.45
CA LEU A 20 2.82 -1.44 2.70
C LEU A 20 4.30 -1.48 3.11
N ASN A 21 4.96 -2.63 2.94
CA ASN A 21 6.28 -2.87 3.51
C ASN A 21 7.41 -2.75 2.48
N GLU A 22 7.09 -2.78 1.18
CA GLU A 22 8.10 -2.70 0.12
C GLU A 22 7.86 -1.48 -0.76
N ALA A 23 6.72 -1.42 -1.45
CA ALA A 23 6.48 -0.38 -2.46
C ALA A 23 6.42 1.03 -1.86
N ALA A 24 5.58 1.26 -0.84
CA ALA A 24 5.48 2.59 -0.22
C ALA A 24 6.80 3.06 0.42
N PRO A 25 7.54 2.24 1.18
CA PRO A 25 8.84 2.62 1.73
C PRO A 25 9.90 2.91 0.65
N GLU A 26 10.01 2.08 -0.39
CA GLU A 26 11.00 2.30 -1.45
C GLU A 26 10.68 3.55 -2.28
N LEU A 27 9.40 3.87 -2.50
CA LEU A 27 9.00 5.13 -3.14
C LEU A 27 9.40 6.35 -2.31
N ARG A 28 9.20 6.34 -0.99
CA ARG A 28 9.66 7.43 -0.11
C ARG A 28 11.17 7.55 -0.06
N LYS A 29 11.86 6.42 -0.02
CA LYS A 29 13.33 6.38 -0.06
C LYS A 29 13.86 6.95 -1.37
N ALA A 30 13.25 6.59 -2.50
CA ALA A 30 13.57 7.19 -3.80
C ALA A 30 13.30 8.70 -3.81
N ALA A 31 12.18 9.16 -3.24
CA ALA A 31 11.88 10.59 -3.11
C ALA A 31 12.93 11.34 -2.28
N GLY A 32 13.43 10.72 -1.21
CA GLY A 32 14.53 11.25 -0.40
C GLY A 32 15.84 11.35 -1.19
N ALA A 33 16.19 10.31 -1.96
CA ALA A 33 17.41 10.28 -2.76
C ALA A 33 17.42 11.33 -3.90
N VAL A 34 16.25 11.81 -4.34
CA VAL A 34 16.20 12.92 -5.32
C VAL A 34 16.81 14.20 -4.74
N GLU A 35 16.72 14.44 -3.44
CA GLU A 35 17.32 15.62 -2.80
C GLU A 35 18.85 15.59 -2.92
N ASP A 36 19.46 14.44 -2.66
CA ASP A 36 20.92 14.24 -2.73
C ASP A 36 21.47 14.45 -4.15
N LEU A 37 20.62 14.29 -5.16
CA LEU A 37 21.01 14.47 -6.56
C LEU A 37 20.95 15.94 -7.00
N LYS A 38 20.25 16.81 -6.27
CA LYS A 38 20.07 18.23 -6.64
C LYS A 38 21.39 18.98 -6.52
N PHE A 39 21.86 19.50 -7.65
CA PHE A 39 22.96 20.47 -7.67
C PHE A 39 22.47 21.86 -7.29
N SER A 40 23.28 22.61 -6.56
CA SER A 40 23.08 24.03 -6.32
C SER A 40 23.26 24.84 -7.61
N ALA A 41 22.67 26.04 -7.63
CA ALA A 41 22.82 26.97 -8.77
C ALA A 41 24.30 27.36 -9.01
N VAL A 42 25.11 27.34 -7.94
CA VAL A 42 26.53 27.65 -8.00
C VAL A 42 27.31 26.53 -8.68
N GLU A 43 26.99 25.26 -8.38
CA GLU A 43 27.62 24.09 -9.00
C GLU A 43 27.29 23.95 -10.49
N PHE A 44 26.08 24.37 -10.89
CA PHE A 44 25.69 24.41 -12.31
C PHE A 44 26.37 25.52 -13.11
N GLY A 45 26.79 26.59 -12.43
CA GLY A 45 27.43 27.76 -13.03
C GLY A 45 26.45 28.84 -13.47
N PRO A 46 26.81 30.13 -13.31
CA PRO A 46 25.89 31.28 -13.48
C PRO A 46 25.39 31.50 -14.91
N LEU A 47 26.05 30.94 -15.93
CA LEU A 47 25.60 31.01 -17.32
C LEU A 47 24.46 30.03 -17.65
N PHE A 48 24.23 29.03 -16.78
CA PHE A 48 23.28 27.95 -17.01
C PHE A 48 22.06 28.01 -16.08
N VAL A 49 21.76 29.18 -15.50
CA VAL A 49 20.63 29.37 -14.56
C VAL A 49 19.29 28.89 -15.13
N GLY A 50 19.04 29.10 -16.44
CA GLY A 50 17.84 28.58 -17.10
C GLY A 50 17.75 27.05 -17.08
N ALA A 51 18.87 26.37 -17.38
CA ALA A 51 18.94 24.92 -17.33
C ALA A 51 18.84 24.39 -15.89
N TRP A 52 19.50 25.06 -14.93
CA TRP A 52 19.41 24.73 -13.51
C TRP A 52 17.97 24.85 -12.97
N ASN A 53 17.24 25.90 -13.37
CA ASN A 53 15.84 26.09 -12.98
C ASN A 53 14.95 24.95 -13.51
N ALA A 54 15.12 24.56 -14.78
CA ALA A 54 14.35 23.47 -15.37
C ALA A 54 14.69 22.12 -14.71
N TYR A 55 15.97 21.86 -14.46
CA TYR A 55 16.45 20.69 -13.74
C TYR A 55 15.87 20.61 -12.33
N SER A 56 15.98 21.69 -11.55
CA SER A 56 15.49 21.73 -10.16
C SER A 56 13.98 21.54 -10.08
N GLN A 57 13.23 22.12 -11.02
CA GLN A 57 11.78 21.90 -11.12
C GLN A 57 11.42 20.46 -11.47
N ALA A 58 12.15 19.84 -12.41
CA ALA A 58 11.93 18.44 -12.76
C ALA A 58 12.24 17.52 -11.57
N ALA A 59 13.34 17.77 -10.84
CA ALA A 59 13.67 17.03 -9.63
C ALA A 59 12.59 17.17 -8.56
N ALA A 60 12.10 18.38 -8.28
CA ALA A 60 11.00 18.61 -7.35
C ALA A 60 9.73 17.88 -7.79
N PHE A 61 9.37 17.97 -9.07
CA PHE A 61 8.21 17.26 -9.61
C PHE A 61 8.32 15.74 -9.41
N ILE A 62 9.48 15.14 -9.70
CA ILE A 62 9.69 13.70 -9.51
C ILE A 62 9.57 13.33 -8.03
N GLN A 63 10.19 14.10 -7.13
CA GLN A 63 10.12 13.91 -5.68
C GLN A 63 8.67 13.94 -5.18
N ASP A 64 7.88 14.91 -5.64
CA ASP A 64 6.46 15.01 -5.29
C ASP A 64 5.66 13.80 -5.79
N ARG A 65 5.87 13.39 -7.05
CA ARG A 65 5.18 12.23 -7.63
C ARG A 65 5.52 10.93 -6.91
N LEU A 66 6.77 10.77 -6.46
CA LEU A 66 7.19 9.61 -5.67
C LEU A 66 6.53 9.61 -4.29
N ASN A 67 6.43 10.76 -3.62
CA ASN A 67 5.73 10.88 -2.35
C ASN A 67 4.22 10.63 -2.49
N GLU A 68 3.58 11.18 -3.52
CA GLU A 68 2.18 10.88 -3.83
C GLU A 68 1.96 9.39 -4.10
N GLY A 69 2.84 8.79 -4.91
CA GLY A 69 2.82 7.36 -5.21
C GLY A 69 2.95 6.49 -3.96
N ALA A 70 3.79 6.88 -3.01
CA ALA A 70 3.93 6.17 -1.73
C ALA A 70 2.63 6.19 -0.92
N VAL A 71 1.94 7.33 -0.87
CA VAL A 71 0.64 7.44 -0.19
C VAL A 71 -0.41 6.57 -0.90
N SER A 72 -0.45 6.59 -2.23
CA SER A 72 -1.35 5.71 -2.99
C SER A 72 -1.05 4.22 -2.76
N ALA A 73 0.22 3.83 -2.69
CA ALA A 73 0.63 2.47 -2.37
C ALA A 73 0.11 2.04 -0.98
N GLU A 74 0.22 2.92 0.03
CA GLU A 74 -0.35 2.64 1.36
C GLU A 74 -1.87 2.49 1.33
N GLN A 75 -2.57 3.35 0.58
CA GLN A 75 -4.02 3.25 0.44
C GLN A 75 -4.44 1.91 -0.18
N VAL A 76 -3.74 1.46 -1.22
CA VAL A 76 -3.98 0.15 -1.84
C VAL A 76 -3.72 -0.97 -0.83
N GLY A 77 -2.58 -0.96 -0.16
CA GLY A 77 -2.24 -1.97 0.83
C GLY A 77 -3.26 -2.04 1.98
N ASN A 78 -3.65 -0.89 2.53
CA ASN A 78 -4.65 -0.80 3.59
C ASN A 78 -6.03 -1.29 3.12
N ALA A 79 -6.45 -0.97 1.89
CA ALA A 79 -7.71 -1.45 1.34
C ALA A 79 -7.72 -2.98 1.16
N LEU A 80 -6.62 -3.56 0.70
CA LEU A 80 -6.45 -5.00 0.58
C LEU A 80 -6.51 -5.68 1.95
N HIS A 81 -5.79 -5.14 2.95
CA HIS A 81 -5.82 -5.66 4.31
C HIS A 81 -7.23 -5.57 4.93
N ALA A 82 -7.91 -4.42 4.78
CA ALA A 82 -9.26 -4.23 5.27
C ALA A 82 -10.24 -5.23 4.65
N THR A 83 -10.07 -5.55 3.37
CA THR A 83 -10.85 -6.59 2.69
C THR A 83 -10.63 -7.94 3.34
N VAL A 84 -9.38 -8.33 3.59
CA VAL A 84 -9.03 -9.59 4.26
C VAL A 84 -9.66 -9.68 5.66
N VAL A 85 -9.55 -8.62 6.45
CA VAL A 85 -10.12 -8.55 7.80
C VAL A 85 -11.65 -8.65 7.76
N SER A 86 -12.33 -7.94 6.85
CA SER A 86 -13.79 -8.00 6.69
C SER A 86 -14.28 -9.41 6.38
N PHE A 87 -13.65 -10.09 5.43
CA PHE A 87 -14.02 -11.46 5.08
C PHE A 87 -13.74 -12.46 6.20
N GLY A 88 -12.63 -12.30 6.92
CA GLY A 88 -12.33 -13.11 8.11
C GLY A 88 -13.37 -12.95 9.22
N MET A 89 -13.80 -11.72 9.51
CA MET A 89 -14.86 -11.45 10.49
C MET A 89 -16.21 -12.02 10.05
N GLN A 90 -16.55 -11.88 8.77
CA GLN A 90 -17.81 -12.40 8.23
C GLN A 90 -17.86 -13.93 8.30
N GLU A 91 -16.73 -14.61 8.04
CA GLU A 91 -16.65 -16.05 8.20
C GLU A 91 -16.85 -16.47 9.66
N GLN A 92 -16.15 -15.82 10.60
CA GLN A 92 -16.26 -16.15 12.01
C GLN A 92 -17.70 -15.98 12.51
N ALA A 93 -18.39 -14.93 12.07
CA ALA A 93 -19.80 -14.71 12.36
C ALA A 93 -20.69 -15.81 11.77
N ASN A 94 -20.44 -16.24 10.54
CA ASN A 94 -21.18 -17.32 9.89
C ASN A 94 -20.96 -18.67 10.60
N GLU A 95 -19.74 -19.00 11.00
CA GLU A 95 -19.44 -20.23 11.75
C GLU A 95 -20.16 -20.25 13.11
N GLN A 96 -20.19 -19.12 13.82
CA GLN A 96 -20.92 -18.99 15.07
C GLN A 96 -22.44 -19.17 14.88
N ALA A 97 -23.02 -18.54 13.85
CA ALA A 97 -24.43 -18.67 13.53
C ALA A 97 -24.82 -20.11 13.16
N LEU A 98 -23.98 -20.80 12.36
CA LEU A 98 -24.19 -22.21 12.02
C LEU A 98 -24.15 -23.11 13.24
N ASN A 99 -23.20 -22.88 14.16
CA ASN A 99 -23.09 -23.66 15.40
C ASN A 99 -24.28 -23.43 16.34
N GLN A 100 -24.83 -22.21 16.39
CA GLN A 100 -26.05 -21.92 17.15
C GLN A 100 -27.26 -22.66 16.56
N VAL A 101 -27.47 -22.59 15.24
CA VAL A 101 -28.57 -23.29 14.56
C VAL A 101 -28.44 -24.81 14.70
N ALA A 102 -27.23 -25.36 14.57
CA ALA A 102 -26.97 -26.78 14.77
C ALA A 102 -27.19 -27.22 16.22
N GLY A 103 -26.83 -26.38 17.20
CA GLY A 103 -27.12 -26.59 18.62
C GLY A 103 -28.62 -26.61 18.91
N ASP A 104 -29.38 -25.65 18.39
CA ASP A 104 -30.83 -25.57 18.55
C ASP A 104 -31.57 -26.76 17.92
N MET A 105 -31.10 -27.27 16.78
CA MET A 105 -31.65 -28.49 16.15
C MET A 105 -31.28 -29.78 16.91
N GLY A 106 -30.18 -29.78 17.67
CA GLY A 106 -29.75 -30.92 18.49
C GLY A 106 -30.54 -31.12 19.79
N PHE A 107 -31.28 -30.10 20.23
CA PHE A 107 -32.11 -30.14 21.45
C PHE A 107 -33.59 -30.50 21.19
N GLN A 108 -33.96 -30.86 19.95
CA GLN A 108 -35.34 -31.19 19.55
C GLN A 108 -35.63 -32.70 19.42
N ILE A 109 -34.83 -33.60 20.01
CA ILE A 109 -35.12 -35.06 20.04
C ILE A 109 -35.44 -35.53 21.46
#